data_AF-A0A3E2U0K3-F1
#
_entry.id   AF-A0A3E2U0K3-F1
#
_cell.length_a   1.000
_cell.length_b   1.000
_cell.length_c   1.000
_cell.angle_alpha   90.00
_cell.angle_beta   90.00
_cell.angle_gamma   90.00
#
_symmetry.space_group_name_H-M   'P 1'
#
loop_
_entity.id
_entity.type
_entity.pdbx_description
1 polymer ?
#
loop_
_entity_poly.entity_id
_entity_poly.type
_entity_poly.pdbx_seq_one_letter_code
_entity_poly.pdbx_strand_id
1 'polypeptide(L)'
;MSSLGNLFGLPYVVMRKPAPIDTTTLNYNWQIWETNAFSIYTKETDEVGEQSAQEAVAAVLRYLSRVGLLRYHCHSGYLSTVVQENEMANVLTPAGGIFRRFVEPGQEVEYGQKMGVILDPFTAEVEAEITCPTSGVVFFALKKPLTTEHEVAFKVIRRLHGGCL
;
A
#
# COMPACT_ATOMS: atom_id res chain seq x y z
N MET A 1 -12.74 7.36 -13.69
CA MET A 1 -11.84 6.22 -13.36
C MET A 1 -12.03 5.70 -11.94
N SER A 2 -12.19 6.56 -10.92
CA SER A 2 -12.36 6.13 -9.51
C SER A 2 -13.57 5.21 -9.26
N SER A 3 -14.62 5.30 -10.08
CA SER A 3 -15.84 4.48 -9.90
C SER A 3 -15.68 2.99 -10.23
N LEU A 4 -14.81 2.64 -11.18
CA LEU A 4 -14.62 1.24 -11.61
C LEU A 4 -13.67 0.48 -10.68
N GLY A 5 -12.68 1.15 -10.08
CA GLY A 5 -11.77 0.53 -9.11
C GLY A 5 -12.50 -0.04 -7.88
N ASN A 6 -13.59 0.60 -7.47
CA ASN A 6 -14.41 0.12 -6.33
C ASN A 6 -15.08 -1.23 -6.61
N LEU A 7 -15.23 -1.61 -7.89
CA LEU A 7 -15.84 -2.88 -8.26
C LEU A 7 -14.96 -4.09 -7.91
N PHE A 8 -13.66 -3.91 -7.64
CA PHE A 8 -12.80 -4.99 -7.16
C PHE A 8 -13.09 -5.38 -5.70
N GLY A 9 -13.71 -4.50 -4.90
CA GLY A 9 -14.03 -4.76 -3.49
C GLY A 9 -12.79 -4.99 -2.62
N LEU A 10 -11.69 -4.31 -2.92
CA LEU A 10 -10.45 -4.27 -2.13
C LEU A 10 -10.53 -3.14 -1.09
N PRO A 11 -9.79 -3.21 0.03
CA PRO A 11 -9.89 -2.21 1.09
C PRO A 11 -9.48 -0.80 0.64
N TYR A 12 -8.53 -0.70 -0.29
CA TYR A 12 -8.03 0.57 -0.80
C TYR A 12 -7.99 0.61 -2.33
N VAL A 13 -8.33 1.76 -2.90
CA VAL A 13 -8.10 2.10 -4.31
C VAL A 13 -7.15 3.29 -4.34
N VAL A 14 -5.91 3.05 -4.76
CA VAL A 14 -4.88 4.09 -4.81
C VAL A 14 -4.92 4.79 -6.16
N MET A 15 -5.11 6.10 -6.14
CA MET A 15 -5.05 6.96 -7.32
C MET A 15 -3.66 7.59 -7.39
N ARG A 16 -2.91 7.22 -8.43
CA ARG A 16 -1.58 7.75 -8.72
C ARG A 16 -1.62 8.62 -9.96
N LYS A 17 -0.98 9.80 -9.90
CA LYS A 17 -0.75 10.61 -11.09
C LYS A 17 0.46 10.05 -11.83
N PRO A 18 0.39 9.81 -13.16
CA PRO A 18 1.55 9.37 -13.91
C PRO A 18 2.71 10.36 -13.77
N ALA A 19 3.89 9.84 -13.44
CA ALA A 19 5.15 10.56 -13.45
C ALA A 19 5.91 10.26 -14.76
N PRO A 20 6.92 11.06 -15.14
CA PRO A 20 7.69 10.83 -16.38
C PRO A 20 8.28 9.42 -16.49
N ILE A 21 8.66 8.81 -15.36
CA ILE A 21 9.16 7.44 -15.31
C ILE A 21 8.11 6.39 -15.72
N ASP A 22 6.82 6.69 -15.57
CA ASP A 22 5.73 5.77 -15.88
C ASP A 22 5.44 5.70 -17.39
N THR A 23 6.02 6.59 -18.19
CA THR A 23 5.74 6.71 -19.63
C THR A 23 6.10 5.47 -20.44
N THR A 24 6.94 4.60 -19.89
CA THR A 24 7.33 3.32 -20.49
C THR A 24 6.56 2.12 -19.93
N THR A 25 5.68 2.33 -18.95
CA THR A 25 4.92 1.24 -18.32
C THR A 25 3.75 0.79 -19.18
N LEU A 26 3.43 -0.51 -19.16
CA LEU A 26 2.29 -1.07 -19.88
C LEU A 26 0.97 -0.43 -19.45
N ASN A 27 0.81 -0.16 -18.15
CA ASN A 27 -0.40 0.45 -17.60
C ASN A 27 -0.62 1.87 -18.17
N TYR A 28 0.43 2.70 -18.15
CA TYR A 28 0.37 4.04 -18.74
C TYR A 28 0.07 3.98 -20.24
N ASN A 29 0.73 3.07 -20.97
CA ASN A 29 0.48 2.86 -22.38
C ASN A 29 -1.00 2.51 -22.62
N TRP A 30 -1.61 1.55 -21.92
CA TRP A 30 -3.03 1.26 -22.11
C TRP A 30 -3.97 2.42 -21.79
N GLN A 31 -3.66 3.20 -20.75
CA GLN A 31 -4.48 4.36 -20.39
C GLN A 31 -4.47 5.46 -21.45
N ILE A 32 -3.34 5.69 -22.15
CA ILE A 32 -3.29 6.62 -23.29
C ILE A 32 -4.22 6.18 -24.42
N TRP A 33 -4.42 4.89 -24.60
CA TRP A 33 -5.30 4.31 -25.63
C TRP A 33 -6.74 4.15 -25.12
N GLU A 34 -7.15 4.98 -24.17
CA GLU A 34 -8.51 5.04 -23.58
C GLU A 34 -8.99 3.70 -22.99
N THR A 35 -8.07 2.79 -22.69
CA THR A 35 -8.39 1.50 -22.06
C THR A 35 -8.37 1.66 -20.54
N ASN A 36 -9.40 1.14 -19.87
CA ASN A 36 -9.42 1.06 -18.41
C ASN A 36 -8.41 0.01 -17.94
N ALA A 37 -7.24 0.46 -17.48
CA ALA A 37 -6.18 -0.40 -16.97
C ALA A 37 -6.01 -0.24 -15.46
N PHE A 38 -5.91 -1.37 -14.76
CA PHE A 38 -5.78 -1.45 -13.31
C PHE A 38 -4.60 -2.35 -12.93
N SER A 39 -3.90 -1.99 -11.86
CA SER A 39 -2.88 -2.83 -11.23
C SER A 39 -3.41 -3.29 -9.86
N ILE A 40 -3.46 -4.60 -9.65
CA ILE A 40 -3.89 -5.20 -8.40
C ILE A 40 -2.66 -5.66 -7.64
N TYR A 41 -2.54 -5.23 -6.38
CA TYR A 41 -1.43 -5.58 -5.51
C TYR A 41 -1.92 -6.52 -4.40
N THR A 42 -1.20 -7.63 -4.23
CA THR A 42 -1.34 -8.56 -3.11
C THR A 42 -0.39 -8.19 -1.98
N LYS A 43 -0.64 -8.72 -0.78
CA LYS A 43 0.16 -8.44 0.42
C LYS A 43 1.61 -8.95 0.34
N GLU A 44 1.82 -10.11 -0.31
CA GLU A 44 3.13 -10.77 -0.33
C GLU A 44 3.96 -10.34 -1.54
N THR A 45 5.25 -10.10 -1.32
CA THR A 45 6.22 -9.66 -2.35
C THR A 45 7.17 -10.77 -2.78
N ASP A 46 7.63 -11.61 -1.84
CA ASP A 46 8.71 -12.58 -2.07
C ASP A 46 8.26 -14.05 -1.89
N GLU A 47 7.01 -14.25 -1.45
CA GLU A 47 6.44 -15.55 -1.12
C GLU A 47 5.05 -15.70 -1.75
N VAL A 48 4.66 -16.94 -2.05
CA VAL A 48 3.29 -17.23 -2.49
C VAL A 48 2.41 -17.33 -1.25
N GLY A 49 1.73 -16.23 -0.92
CA GLY A 49 0.66 -16.24 0.07
C GLY A 49 -0.64 -16.73 -0.54
N GLU A 50 -1.01 -18.00 -0.33
CA GLU A 50 -2.22 -18.60 -0.90
C GLU A 50 -3.49 -17.79 -0.60
N GLN A 51 -3.66 -17.34 0.65
CA GLN A 51 -4.78 -16.48 1.04
C GLN A 51 -4.81 -15.16 0.27
N SER A 52 -3.65 -14.50 0.14
CA SER A 52 -3.50 -13.24 -0.59
C SER A 52 -3.81 -13.40 -2.08
N ALA A 53 -3.37 -14.53 -2.67
CA ALA A 53 -3.67 -14.88 -4.05
C ALA A 53 -5.18 -15.15 -4.25
N GLN A 54 -5.82 -15.87 -3.32
CA GLN A 54 -7.27 -16.09 -3.35
C GLN A 54 -8.05 -14.77 -3.25
N GLU A 55 -7.60 -13.82 -2.42
CA GLU A 55 -8.20 -12.49 -2.31
C GLU A 55 -8.11 -11.71 -3.62
N ALA A 56 -6.98 -11.77 -4.32
CA ALA A 56 -6.80 -11.16 -5.64
C ALA A 56 -7.69 -11.79 -6.71
N VAL A 57 -7.75 -13.13 -6.76
CA VAL A 57 -8.65 -13.85 -7.68
C VAL A 57 -10.10 -13.46 -7.41
N ALA A 58 -10.52 -13.45 -6.15
CA ALA A 58 -11.86 -13.03 -5.77
C ALA A 58 -12.15 -11.57 -6.17
N ALA A 59 -11.16 -10.67 -6.12
CA ALA A 59 -11.30 -9.29 -6.55
C ALA A 59 -11.55 -9.18 -8.07
N VAL A 60 -10.81 -9.94 -8.87
CA VAL A 60 -11.00 -9.99 -10.33
C VAL A 60 -12.37 -10.59 -10.68
N LEU A 61 -12.76 -11.69 -10.04
CA LEU A 61 -14.08 -12.31 -10.26
C LEU A 61 -15.23 -11.38 -9.86
N ARG A 62 -15.10 -10.66 -8.74
CA ARG A 62 -16.05 -9.61 -8.33
C ARG A 62 -16.17 -8.54 -9.41
N TYR A 63 -15.04 -8.03 -9.90
CA TYR A 63 -15.03 -7.01 -10.94
C TYR A 63 -15.74 -7.51 -12.20
N LEU A 64 -15.33 -8.66 -12.75
CA LEU A 64 -15.91 -9.28 -13.95
C LEU A 64 -17.41 -9.53 -13.81
N SER A 65 -17.86 -9.98 -12.64
CA SER A 65 -19.28 -10.17 -12.39
C SER A 65 -20.06 -8.86 -12.33
N ARG A 66 -19.50 -7.82 -11.70
CA ARG A 66 -20.14 -6.49 -11.56
C ARG A 66 -20.21 -5.71 -12.86
N VAL A 67 -19.24 -5.91 -13.76
CA VAL A 67 -19.31 -5.34 -15.12
C VAL A 67 -20.15 -6.17 -16.09
N GLY A 68 -20.65 -7.33 -15.66
CA GLY A 68 -21.56 -8.18 -16.46
C GLY A 68 -20.87 -9.13 -17.44
N LEU A 69 -19.55 -9.36 -17.32
CA LEU A 69 -18.80 -10.28 -18.18
C LEU A 69 -18.91 -11.74 -17.73
N LEU A 70 -19.28 -11.99 -16.47
CA LEU A 70 -19.41 -13.30 -15.86
C LEU A 70 -20.62 -13.34 -14.93
N ARG A 71 -21.28 -14.50 -14.81
CA ARG A 71 -22.25 -14.75 -13.73
C ARG A 71 -21.56 -15.51 -12.61
N TYR A 72 -21.14 -14.80 -11.57
CA TYR A 72 -20.45 -15.39 -10.42
C TYR A 72 -20.99 -14.82 -9.11
N HIS A 73 -21.55 -15.68 -8.27
CA HIS A 73 -22.00 -15.28 -6.95
C HIS A 73 -20.81 -15.21 -5.99
N CYS A 74 -20.58 -14.02 -5.45
CA CYS A 74 -19.50 -13.77 -4.50
C CYS A 74 -19.92 -12.72 -3.47
N HIS A 75 -19.26 -12.74 -2.31
CA HIS A 75 -19.39 -11.67 -1.33
C HIS A 75 -18.97 -10.33 -1.91
N SER A 76 -19.52 -9.23 -1.39
CA SER A 76 -19.23 -7.88 -1.89
C SER A 76 -17.79 -7.43 -1.67
N GLY A 77 -17.00 -8.12 -0.84
CA GLY A 77 -15.70 -7.65 -0.41
C GLY A 77 -15.84 -6.38 0.45
N TYR A 78 -14.81 -5.54 0.40
CA TYR A 78 -14.73 -4.30 1.19
C TYR A 78 -15.43 -3.14 0.49
N LEU A 79 -15.90 -2.17 1.29
CA LEU A 79 -16.16 -0.82 0.81
C LEU A 79 -14.81 -0.11 0.69
N SER A 80 -14.34 0.09 -0.54
CA SER A 80 -13.02 0.64 -0.82
C SER A 80 -12.89 2.09 -0.36
N THR A 81 -11.81 2.40 0.35
CA THR A 81 -11.37 3.77 0.58
C THR A 81 -10.51 4.23 -0.59
N VAL A 82 -10.92 5.31 -1.26
CA VAL A 82 -10.10 5.91 -2.32
C VAL A 82 -9.04 6.79 -1.68
N VAL A 83 -7.78 6.53 -2.00
CA VAL A 83 -6.62 7.23 -1.43
C VAL A 83 -5.82 7.84 -2.57
N GLN A 84 -5.48 9.11 -2.48
CA GLN A 84 -4.54 9.72 -3.42
C GLN A 84 -3.09 9.47 -2.98
N GLU A 85 -2.17 9.32 -3.94
CA GLU A 85 -0.76 9.07 -3.59
C GLU A 85 -0.14 10.18 -2.71
N ASN A 86 -0.56 11.44 -2.89
CA ASN A 86 -0.11 12.56 -2.07
C ASN A 86 -0.66 12.56 -0.63
N GLU A 87 -1.70 11.77 -0.35
CA GLU A 87 -2.23 11.54 1.00
C GLU A 87 -1.42 10.49 1.76
N MET A 88 -0.46 9.82 1.11
CA MET A 88 0.45 8.89 1.75
C MET A 88 1.78 9.57 2.12
N ALA A 89 2.20 9.42 3.38
CA ALA A 89 3.52 9.80 3.83
C ALA A 89 4.47 8.60 3.74
N ASN A 90 5.62 8.78 3.09
CA ASN A 90 6.71 7.81 3.15
C ASN A 90 7.48 8.02 4.47
N VAL A 91 7.77 6.92 5.16
CA VAL A 91 8.67 6.88 6.31
C VAL A 91 9.92 6.15 5.87
N LEU A 92 11.04 6.88 5.83
CA LEU A 92 12.30 6.36 5.32
C LEU A 92 13.15 5.78 6.45
N THR A 93 13.98 4.79 6.13
CA THR A 93 15.01 4.30 7.04
C THR A 93 16.09 5.37 7.23
N PRO A 94 16.39 5.75 8.48
CA PRO A 94 17.40 6.77 8.78
C PRO A 94 18.85 6.25 8.69
N ALA A 95 19.03 4.93 8.69
CA ALA A 95 20.31 4.24 8.61
C ALA A 95 20.12 2.87 7.93
N GLY A 96 21.22 2.27 7.47
CA GLY A 96 21.25 0.88 7.03
C GLY A 96 21.51 -0.06 8.19
N GLY A 97 20.91 -1.25 8.19
CA GLY A 97 21.09 -2.22 9.29
C GLY A 97 19.99 -3.26 9.36
N ILE A 98 19.81 -3.85 10.55
CA ILE A 98 18.72 -4.81 10.80
C ILE A 98 17.47 -4.03 11.19
N PHE A 99 16.47 -4.05 10.32
CA PHE A 99 15.18 -3.43 10.55
C PHE A 99 14.27 -4.32 11.39
N ARG A 100 13.84 -3.78 12.53
CA ARG A 100 12.82 -4.37 13.39
C ARG A 100 11.62 -3.44 13.49
N ARG A 101 10.50 -3.85 12.89
CA ARG A 101 9.22 -3.13 12.98
C ARG A 101 8.46 -3.46 14.26
N PHE A 102 7.68 -2.50 14.73
CA PHE A 102 6.75 -2.62 15.86
C PHE A 102 5.28 -2.47 15.45
N VAL A 103 5.04 -2.03 14.22
CA VAL A 103 3.69 -1.82 13.67
C VAL A 103 3.51 -2.59 12.36
N GLU A 104 2.27 -2.96 12.08
CA GLU A 104 1.86 -3.77 10.93
C GLU A 104 0.94 -2.98 9.98
N PRO A 105 0.90 -3.31 8.67
CA PRO A 105 -0.09 -2.75 7.77
C PRO A 105 -1.52 -2.93 8.29
N GLY A 106 -2.34 -1.89 8.19
CA GLY A 106 -3.70 -1.81 8.72
C GLY A 106 -3.80 -1.24 10.14
N GLN A 107 -2.69 -1.09 10.88
CA GLN A 107 -2.72 -0.50 12.21
C GLN A 107 -2.77 1.03 12.17
N GLU A 108 -3.45 1.62 13.15
CA GLU A 108 -3.42 3.06 13.38
C GLU A 108 -2.13 3.47 14.08
N VAL A 109 -1.60 4.63 13.69
CA VAL A 109 -0.40 5.23 14.28
C VAL A 109 -0.60 6.73 14.51
N GLU A 110 0.10 7.25 15.52
CA GLU A 110 0.09 8.68 15.86
C GLU A 110 1.39 9.38 15.46
N TYR A 111 1.32 10.69 15.25
CA TYR A 111 2.50 11.53 15.06
C TYR A 111 3.52 11.31 16.19
N GLY A 112 4.79 11.09 15.81
CA GLY A 112 5.89 10.84 16.74
C GLY A 112 5.93 9.41 17.30
N GLN A 113 4.93 8.56 17.03
CA GLN A 113 4.94 7.18 17.50
C GLN A 113 6.12 6.41 16.91
N LYS A 114 6.84 5.68 17.77
CA LYS A 114 7.90 4.78 17.36
C LYS A 114 7.30 3.58 16.59
N MET A 115 7.66 3.47 15.32
CA MET A 115 7.17 2.43 14.40
C MET A 115 8.14 1.25 14.27
N GLY A 116 9.41 1.48 14.59
CA GLY A 116 10.47 0.47 14.50
C GLY A 116 11.83 1.03 14.86
N VAL A 117 12.85 0.19 14.72
CA VAL A 117 14.26 0.54 14.94
C VAL A 117 15.14 -0.09 13.88
N ILE A 118 16.28 0.53 13.64
CA ILE A 118 17.42 -0.05 12.94
C ILE A 118 18.43 -0.47 14.00
N LEU A 119 18.86 -1.73 13.96
CA LEU A 119 19.87 -2.28 14.84
C LEU A 119 21.19 -2.45 14.09
N ASP A 120 22.29 -2.16 14.77
CA ASP A 120 23.63 -2.50 14.28
C ASP A 120 23.73 -4.02 14.09
N PRO A 121 24.13 -4.53 12.91
CA PRO A 121 24.19 -5.96 12.65
C PRO A 121 25.18 -6.76 13.50
N PHE A 122 26.19 -6.11 14.09
CA PHE A 122 27.24 -6.73 14.89
C PHE A 122 26.97 -6.63 16.40
N THR A 123 26.50 -5.47 16.88
CA THR A 123 26.30 -5.22 18.32
C THR A 123 24.86 -5.43 18.77
N ALA A 124 23.90 -5.46 17.85
CA ALA A 124 22.46 -5.46 18.11
C ALA A 124 21.95 -4.25 18.91
N GLU A 125 22.76 -3.20 19.05
CA GLU A 125 22.35 -1.93 19.64
C GLU A 125 21.44 -1.15 18.68
N VAL A 126 20.58 -0.30 19.23
CA VAL A 126 19.70 0.56 18.44
C VAL A 126 20.54 1.68 17.84
N GLU A 127 20.78 1.61 16.53
CA GLU A 127 21.49 2.63 15.78
C GLU A 127 20.58 3.82 15.47
N ALA A 128 19.31 3.55 15.15
CA ALA A 128 18.34 4.59 14.86
C ALA A 128 16.90 4.18 15.14
N GLU A 129 16.06 5.16 15.47
CA GLU A 129 14.63 4.98 15.67
C GLU A 129 13.84 5.46 14.45
N ILE A 130 12.81 4.71 14.07
CA ILE A 130 11.88 5.11 13.01
C ILE A 130 10.60 5.60 13.68
N THR A 131 10.32 6.90 13.54
CA THR A 131 9.14 7.55 14.11
C THR A 131 8.16 7.96 13.02
N CYS A 132 6.87 7.98 13.37
CA CYS A 132 5.83 8.32 12.41
C CYS A 132 5.76 9.84 12.19
N PRO A 133 5.82 10.34 10.95
CA PRO A 133 5.75 11.77 10.66
C PRO A 133 4.32 12.32 10.64
N THR A 134 3.30 11.48 10.84
CA THR A 134 1.88 11.85 10.74
C THR A 134 0.99 10.87 11.51
N SER A 135 -0.20 11.28 11.92
CA SER A 135 -1.21 10.35 12.42
C SER A 135 -2.00 9.75 11.26
N GLY A 136 -2.30 8.45 11.31
CA GLY A 136 -2.89 7.77 10.16
C GLY A 136 -2.96 6.26 10.30
N VAL A 137 -3.09 5.58 9.16
CA VAL A 137 -3.10 4.12 9.06
C VAL A 137 -1.89 3.66 8.25
N VAL A 138 -1.17 2.66 8.75
CA VAL A 138 -0.05 2.05 8.03
C VAL A 138 -0.58 1.31 6.80
N PHE A 139 -0.25 1.80 5.61
CA PHE A 139 -0.65 1.19 4.34
C PHE A 139 0.35 0.14 3.85
N PHE A 140 1.63 0.41 4.07
CA PHE A 140 2.73 -0.47 3.69
C PHE A 140 3.77 -0.52 4.80
N ALA A 141 4.38 -1.68 4.98
CA ALA A 141 5.53 -1.89 5.83
C ALA A 141 6.51 -2.83 5.11
N LEU A 142 7.79 -2.49 5.13
CA LEU A 142 8.85 -3.31 4.57
C LEU A 142 8.93 -4.65 5.33
N LYS A 143 9.05 -5.76 4.59
CA LYS A 143 9.09 -7.11 5.15
C LYS A 143 10.53 -7.63 5.34
N LYS A 144 11.46 -7.20 4.48
CA LYS A 144 12.85 -7.66 4.56
C LYS A 144 13.54 -7.17 5.84
N PRO A 145 14.36 -8.01 6.49
CA PRO A 145 15.01 -7.66 7.75
C PRO A 145 16.24 -6.77 7.56
N LEU A 146 16.82 -6.71 6.36
CA LEU A 146 17.99 -5.88 6.06
C LEU A 146 17.60 -4.71 5.17
N THR A 147 17.97 -3.51 5.59
CA THR A 147 17.61 -2.27 4.90
C THR A 147 18.83 -1.41 4.63
N THR A 148 18.78 -0.66 3.55
CA THR A 148 19.73 0.44 3.31
C THR A 148 19.18 1.72 3.91
N GLU A 149 20.03 2.75 4.04
CA GLU A 149 19.58 4.10 4.35
C GLU A 149 18.65 4.65 3.25
N HIS A 150 17.71 5.52 3.60
CA HIS A 150 16.77 6.18 2.69
C HIS A 150 15.83 5.23 1.91
N GLU A 151 15.65 4.01 2.39
CA GLU A 151 14.68 3.07 1.88
C GLU A 151 13.29 3.31 2.50
N VAL A 152 12.22 3.05 1.75
CA VAL A 152 10.85 3.21 2.27
C VAL A 152 10.53 2.09 3.27
N ALA A 153 10.65 2.37 4.56
CA ALA A 153 10.30 1.45 5.64
C ALA A 153 8.78 1.30 5.79
N PHE A 154 8.04 2.41 5.71
CA PHE A 154 6.59 2.43 5.79
C PHE A 154 5.96 3.42 4.81
N LYS A 155 4.71 3.18 4.43
CA LYS A 155 3.81 4.22 3.91
C LYS A 155 2.61 4.35 4.83
N VAL A 156 2.26 5.56 5.20
CA VAL A 156 1.13 5.86 6.11
C VAL A 156 0.11 6.73 5.39
N ILE A 157 -1.13 6.27 5.33
CA ILE A 157 -2.26 7.09 4.85
C ILE A 157 -2.56 8.11 5.94
N ARG A 158 -2.38 9.39 5.62
CA ARG A 158 -2.63 10.49 6.55
C ARG A 158 -4.10 10.49 6.96
N ARG A 159 -4.36 10.60 8.26
CA ARG A 159 -5.69 10.98 8.75
C ARG A 159 -5.86 12.46 8.40
N LEU A 160 -6.68 12.75 7.39
CA LEU A 160 -7.11 14.10 7.13
C LEU A 160 -7.95 14.52 8.34
N HIS A 161 -7.42 15.46 9.14
CA HIS A 161 -8.26 16.17 10.08
C HIS A 161 -9.29 16.89 9.22
N GLY A 162 -10.55 16.49 9.33
CA GLY A 162 -11.64 17.23 8.72
C GLY A 162 -11.46 18.69 9.11
N GLY A 163 -11.23 19.55 8.12
CA GLY A 163 -11.46 20.96 8.29
C GLY A 163 -12.86 21.08 8.85
N CYS A 164 -12.98 21.75 9.99
CA CYS A 164 -14.25 22.15 10.54
C CYS A 164 -15.00 22.97 9.45
N LEU A 165 -16.26 22.58 9.20
CA LEU A 165 -17.31 23.23 8.38
C LEU A 165 -17.29 22.95 6.87
#